data_AF-A0A948AYB0-F1
#
_entry.id   AF-A0A948AYB0-F1
#
_cell.length_a   1.000
_cell.length_b   1.000
_cell.length_c   1.000
_cell.angle_alpha   90.00
_cell.angle_beta   90.00
_cell.angle_gamma   90.00
#
_symmetry.space_group_name_H-M   'P 1'
#
loop_
_entity.id
_entity.type
_entity.pdbx_description
1 polymer ?
#
loop_
_entity_poly.entity_id
_entity_poly.type
_entity_poly.pdbx_seq_one_letter_code
_entity_poly.pdbx_strand_id
1 'polypeptide(L)'
;MKKDNVVTELKTALDVALLKHNVMNSVASDKGKTMFAFAIIILASVITGLKLKFLGGALSPSWGFVLSTALYQVVSAVISIYLLSLVAKSIFKGQATHNGFFRVMGFGMIVTWLAIIPYLSIVGGFWWLVIVFVTLKVVHKLTTGGAIGALIVTIIAMVFVSMVLTATLGAFGIRGMSYGNIEIKGGDFGGFGTDGFKMNIDSEDGAGSVEMKDGKVIIEGSDGKKTEISIPNIPGAN
;
A
#
# COMPACT_ATOMS: atom_id res chain seq x y z
N MET A 1 -5.94 26.07 -17.34
CA MET A 1 -7.14 25.92 -16.47
C MET A 1 -7.40 27.27 -15.82
N LYS A 2 -8.58 27.89 -16.00
CA LYS A 2 -8.89 29.17 -15.32
C LYS A 2 -9.06 28.92 -13.81
N LYS A 3 -8.56 29.84 -12.97
CA LYS A 3 -8.56 29.72 -11.49
C LYS A 3 -9.95 29.39 -10.92
N ASP A 4 -10.99 29.93 -11.53
CA ASP A 4 -12.40 29.75 -11.12
C ASP A 4 -12.89 28.30 -11.28
N ASN A 5 -12.30 27.55 -12.21
CA ASN A 5 -12.66 26.15 -12.44
C ASN A 5 -12.14 25.26 -11.31
N VAL A 6 -10.93 25.51 -10.80
CA VAL A 6 -10.32 24.67 -9.75
C VAL A 6 -11.11 24.79 -8.44
N VAL A 7 -11.49 26.01 -8.05
CA VAL A 7 -12.27 26.24 -6.82
C VAL A 7 -13.64 25.55 -6.90
N THR A 8 -14.28 25.60 -8.07
CA THR A 8 -15.58 24.97 -8.30
C THR A 8 -15.50 23.44 -8.20
N GLU A 9 -14.44 22.85 -8.76
CA GLU A 9 -14.24 21.41 -8.70
C GLU A 9 -13.84 20.93 -7.30
N LEU A 10 -13.07 21.72 -6.54
CA LEU A 10 -12.79 21.42 -5.12
C LEU A 10 -14.06 21.48 -4.27
N LYS A 11 -14.94 22.47 -4.50
CA LYS A 11 -16.26 22.51 -3.84
C LYS A 11 -17.09 21.28 -4.19
N THR A 12 -17.07 20.87 -5.46
CA THR A 12 -17.73 19.63 -5.90
C THR A 12 -17.17 18.41 -5.18
N ALA A 13 -15.84 18.33 -5.00
CA ALA A 13 -15.21 17.23 -4.28
C ALA A 13 -15.59 17.21 -2.80
N LEU A 14 -15.63 18.37 -2.15
CA LEU A 14 -16.13 18.51 -0.77
C LEU A 14 -17.61 18.10 -0.68
N ASP A 15 -18.43 18.50 -1.64
CA ASP A 15 -19.84 18.11 -1.69
C ASP A 15 -20.04 16.59 -1.87
N VAL A 16 -19.17 15.94 -2.65
CA VAL A 16 -19.12 14.48 -2.76
C VAL A 16 -18.67 13.86 -1.43
N ALA A 17 -17.64 14.43 -0.78
CA ALA A 17 -17.18 13.96 0.52
C ALA A 17 -18.26 14.15 1.61
N LEU A 18 -19.09 15.19 1.51
CA LEU A 18 -20.26 15.43 2.36
C LEU A 18 -21.49 14.62 1.93
N LEU A 19 -21.33 13.66 1.00
CA LEU A 19 -22.34 12.68 0.60
C LEU A 19 -23.59 13.33 -0.03
N LYS A 20 -23.44 14.48 -0.71
CA LYS A 20 -24.56 15.11 -1.42
C LYS A 20 -24.94 14.28 -2.65
N HIS A 21 -25.99 13.47 -2.53
CA HIS A 21 -26.42 12.50 -3.55
C HIS A 21 -26.60 13.13 -4.95
N ASN A 22 -27.18 14.33 -5.01
CA ASN A 22 -27.39 15.06 -6.28
C ASN A 22 -26.07 15.36 -6.99
N VAL A 23 -25.04 15.76 -6.23
CA VAL A 23 -23.71 16.07 -6.75
C VAL A 23 -23.00 14.79 -7.19
N MET A 24 -23.11 13.70 -6.43
CA MET A 24 -22.53 12.40 -6.79
C MET A 24 -23.08 11.90 -8.13
N ASN A 25 -24.40 11.97 -8.34
CA ASN A 25 -25.02 11.56 -9.61
C ASN A 25 -24.61 12.47 -10.78
N SER A 26 -24.48 13.79 -10.54
CA SER A 26 -23.98 14.74 -11.53
C SER A 26 -22.53 14.42 -11.93
N VAL A 27 -21.64 14.19 -10.96
CA VAL A 27 -20.23 13.85 -11.18
C VAL A 27 -20.09 12.51 -11.90
N ALA A 28 -20.92 11.51 -11.56
CA ALA A 28 -20.91 10.21 -12.23
C ALA A 28 -21.22 10.33 -13.74
N SER A 29 -22.09 11.28 -14.10
CA SER A 29 -22.56 11.44 -15.48
C SER A 29 -21.66 12.36 -16.32
N ASP A 30 -20.91 13.26 -15.70
CA ASP A 30 -20.08 14.26 -16.38
C ASP A 30 -18.72 13.70 -16.84
N LYS A 31 -18.51 13.59 -18.16
CA LYS A 31 -17.26 13.06 -18.74
C LYS A 31 -16.05 13.97 -18.51
N GLY A 32 -16.26 15.28 -18.43
CA GLY A 32 -15.20 16.28 -18.26
C GLY A 32 -14.49 16.17 -16.90
N LYS A 33 -15.18 15.62 -15.89
CA LYS A 33 -14.66 15.51 -14.51
C LYS A 33 -13.67 14.38 -14.30
N THR A 34 -13.48 13.49 -15.27
CA THR A 34 -12.57 12.33 -15.14
C THR A 34 -11.14 12.76 -14.84
N MET A 35 -10.64 13.78 -15.55
CA MET A 35 -9.27 14.25 -15.37
C MET A 35 -9.07 14.89 -13.99
N PHE A 36 -10.07 15.61 -13.48
CA PHE A 36 -10.02 16.19 -12.14
C PHE A 36 -10.08 15.13 -11.04
N ALA A 37 -10.91 14.11 -11.19
CA ALA A 37 -10.94 12.96 -10.29
C ALA A 37 -9.56 12.31 -10.18
N PHE A 38 -8.88 12.11 -11.32
CA PHE A 38 -7.52 11.58 -11.35
C PHE A 38 -6.52 12.52 -10.66
N ALA A 39 -6.63 13.83 -10.86
CA ALA A 39 -5.79 14.81 -10.19
C ALA A 39 -5.94 14.76 -8.66
N ILE A 40 -7.16 14.61 -8.13
CA ILE A 40 -7.40 14.44 -6.69
C ILE A 40 -6.73 13.16 -6.18
N ILE A 41 -6.81 12.05 -6.92
CA ILE A 41 -6.17 10.78 -6.55
C ILE A 41 -4.64 10.94 -6.47
N ILE A 42 -4.03 11.62 -7.45
CA ILE A 42 -2.58 11.92 -7.43
C ILE A 42 -2.24 12.74 -6.18
N LEU A 43 -2.96 13.83 -5.93
CA LEU A 43 -2.71 14.69 -4.78
C LEU A 43 -2.86 13.94 -3.44
N ALA A 44 -3.92 13.14 -3.30
CA ALA A 44 -4.14 12.26 -2.15
C ALA A 44 -2.98 11.27 -1.92
N SER A 45 -2.46 10.70 -3.01
CA SER A 45 -1.36 9.74 -2.97
C SER A 45 -0.04 10.40 -2.57
N VAL A 46 0.23 11.60 -3.09
CA VAL A 46 1.40 12.41 -2.70
C VAL A 46 1.31 12.80 -1.22
N ILE A 47 0.15 13.26 -0.74
CA ILE A 47 -0.06 13.60 0.67
C ILE A 47 0.25 12.39 1.57
N THR A 48 -0.18 11.19 1.16
CA THR A 48 0.09 9.96 1.89
C THR A 48 1.59 9.62 1.94
N GLY A 49 2.30 9.79 0.82
CA GLY A 49 3.77 9.62 0.78
C GLY A 49 4.50 10.64 1.65
N LEU A 50 4.07 11.91 1.63
CA LEU A 50 4.63 12.98 2.46
C LEU A 50 4.39 12.72 3.95
N LYS A 51 3.22 12.21 4.33
CA LYS A 51 2.90 11.82 5.72
C LYS A 51 3.95 10.85 6.28
N LEU A 52 4.35 9.83 5.52
CA LEU A 52 5.38 8.87 5.95
C LEU A 52 6.74 9.55 6.20
N LYS A 53 7.08 10.56 5.40
CA LYS A 53 8.33 11.31 5.56
C LYS A 53 8.32 12.23 6.78
N PHE A 54 7.22 12.96 7.01
CA PHE A 54 7.14 13.91 8.12
C PHE A 54 6.85 13.25 9.47
N LEU A 55 6.20 12.08 9.49
CA LEU A 55 5.92 11.34 10.73
C LEU A 55 6.96 10.26 11.06
N GLY A 56 7.86 9.94 10.12
CA GLY A 56 8.87 8.88 10.28
C GLY A 56 10.09 9.24 11.14
N GLY A 57 10.24 10.49 11.57
CA GLY A 57 11.37 10.92 12.42
C GLY A 57 12.73 10.61 11.81
N ALA A 58 13.65 10.02 12.59
CA ALA A 58 15.00 9.64 12.16
C ALA A 58 15.04 8.58 11.05
N LEU A 59 13.92 7.90 10.78
CA LEU A 59 13.75 6.93 9.69
C LEU A 59 13.04 7.55 8.48
N SER A 60 13.14 8.88 8.31
CA SER A 60 12.46 9.57 7.22
C SER A 60 12.88 8.98 5.87
N PRO A 61 11.96 8.48 5.04
CA PRO A 61 12.33 7.85 3.79
C PRO A 61 12.92 8.85 2.80
N SER A 62 13.76 8.34 1.89
CA SER A 62 14.30 9.13 0.78
C SER A 62 13.17 9.72 -0.09
N TRP A 63 13.47 10.80 -0.83
CA TRP A 63 12.51 11.36 -1.77
C TRP A 63 12.10 10.35 -2.87
N GLY A 64 13.00 9.44 -3.25
CA GLY A 64 12.68 8.34 -4.16
C GLY A 64 11.65 7.36 -3.57
N PHE A 65 11.73 7.08 -2.27
CA PHE A 65 10.72 6.28 -1.58
C PHE A 65 9.35 6.99 -1.54
N VAL A 66 9.33 8.29 -1.27
CA VAL A 66 8.07 9.07 -1.28
C VAL A 66 7.41 9.02 -2.66
N LEU A 67 8.19 9.20 -3.73
CA LEU A 67 7.67 9.19 -5.09
C LEU A 67 7.18 7.81 -5.53
N SER A 68 7.95 6.75 -5.25
CA SER A 68 7.55 5.37 -5.54
C SER A 68 6.30 4.96 -4.76
N THR A 69 6.20 5.36 -3.49
CA THR A 69 5.00 5.15 -2.66
C THR A 69 3.80 5.89 -3.24
N ALA A 70 3.97 7.15 -3.64
CA ALA A 70 2.88 7.92 -4.25
C ALA A 70 2.40 7.27 -5.56
N LEU A 71 3.32 6.82 -6.43
CA LEU A 71 2.97 6.12 -7.66
C LEU A 71 2.24 4.81 -7.40
N TYR A 72 2.74 4.00 -6.45
CA TYR A 72 2.09 2.78 -6.01
C TYR A 72 0.67 3.04 -5.50
N GLN A 73 0.48 4.08 -4.69
CA GLN A 73 -0.83 4.46 -4.16
C GLN A 73 -1.80 4.91 -5.25
N VAL A 74 -1.35 5.67 -6.27
CA VAL A 74 -2.20 6.04 -7.41
C VAL A 74 -2.68 4.78 -8.14
N VAL A 75 -1.76 3.88 -8.48
CA VAL A 75 -2.08 2.63 -9.20
C VAL A 75 -3.02 1.76 -8.37
N SER A 76 -2.69 1.56 -7.10
CA SER A 76 -3.51 0.79 -6.16
C SER A 76 -4.92 1.36 -6.01
N ALA A 77 -5.06 2.69 -5.88
CA ALA A 77 -6.36 3.34 -5.77
C ALA A 77 -7.19 3.16 -7.04
N VAL A 78 -6.60 3.34 -8.22
CA VAL A 78 -7.28 3.13 -9.51
C VAL A 78 -7.75 1.69 -9.65
N ILE A 79 -6.88 0.71 -9.37
CA ILE A 79 -7.21 -0.71 -9.42
C ILE A 79 -8.32 -1.04 -8.44
N SER A 80 -8.22 -0.55 -7.20
CA SER A 80 -9.21 -0.80 -6.13
C SER A 80 -10.60 -0.27 -6.52
N ILE A 81 -10.66 0.95 -7.05
CA ILE A 81 -11.92 1.58 -7.48
C ILE A 81 -12.53 0.80 -8.66
N TYR A 82 -11.70 0.39 -9.61
CA TYR A 82 -12.16 -0.38 -10.76
C TYR A 82 -12.65 -1.77 -10.34
N LEU A 83 -11.90 -2.46 -9.50
CA LEU A 83 -12.25 -3.77 -8.96
C LEU A 83 -13.55 -3.70 -8.15
N LEU A 84 -13.71 -2.67 -7.31
CA LEU A 84 -14.94 -2.43 -6.58
C LEU A 84 -16.13 -2.23 -7.53
N SER A 85 -15.96 -1.40 -8.56
CA SER A 85 -17.01 -1.20 -9.56
C SER A 85 -17.34 -2.49 -10.31
N LEU A 86 -16.35 -3.32 -10.59
CA LEU A 86 -16.51 -4.59 -11.28
C LEU A 86 -17.26 -5.60 -10.40
N VAL A 87 -16.89 -5.73 -9.12
CA VAL A 87 -17.61 -6.57 -8.15
C VAL A 87 -19.05 -6.09 -7.98
N ALA A 88 -19.24 -4.79 -7.78
CA ALA A 88 -20.56 -4.16 -7.66
C ALA A 88 -21.45 -4.46 -8.88
N LYS A 89 -20.90 -4.34 -10.09
CA LYS A 89 -21.63 -4.56 -11.34
C LYS A 89 -21.89 -6.05 -11.63
N SER A 90 -20.85 -6.87 -11.54
CA SER A 90 -20.91 -8.27 -11.98
C SER A 90 -21.61 -9.19 -10.97
N ILE A 91 -21.38 -9.00 -9.67
CA ILE A 91 -21.92 -9.88 -8.64
C ILE A 91 -23.24 -9.34 -8.09
N PHE A 92 -23.31 -8.02 -7.88
CA PHE A 92 -24.45 -7.37 -7.24
C PHE A 92 -25.35 -6.58 -8.21
N LYS A 93 -25.14 -6.71 -9.53
CA LYS A 93 -25.95 -6.12 -10.60
C LYS A 93 -26.05 -4.58 -10.53
N GLY A 94 -24.99 -3.93 -10.06
CA GLY A 94 -24.89 -2.47 -10.01
C GLY A 94 -25.09 -1.80 -11.38
N GLN A 95 -25.77 -0.65 -11.38
CA GLN A 95 -26.22 0.01 -12.62
C GLN A 95 -25.22 1.04 -13.18
N ALA A 96 -24.18 1.40 -12.44
CA ALA A 96 -23.26 2.44 -12.87
C ALA A 96 -22.21 1.96 -13.87
N THR A 97 -21.73 2.90 -14.67
CA THR A 97 -20.54 2.70 -15.51
C THR A 97 -19.28 2.78 -14.66
N HIS A 98 -18.24 2.01 -15.02
CA HIS A 98 -16.94 2.04 -14.32
C HIS A 98 -16.37 3.46 -14.23
N ASN A 99 -16.45 4.23 -15.32
CA ASN A 99 -15.95 5.60 -15.37
C ASN A 99 -16.78 6.55 -14.50
N GLY A 100 -18.10 6.39 -14.45
CA GLY A 100 -18.96 7.19 -13.59
C GLY A 100 -18.69 6.94 -12.11
N PHE A 101 -18.55 5.67 -11.73
CA PHE A 101 -18.15 5.29 -10.37
C PHE A 101 -16.75 5.82 -10.02
N PHE A 102 -15.80 5.68 -10.94
CA PHE A 102 -14.44 6.18 -10.78
C PHE A 102 -14.39 7.68 -10.48
N ARG A 103 -15.17 8.49 -11.19
CA ARG A 103 -15.23 9.94 -10.96
C ARG A 103 -15.68 10.28 -9.55
N VAL A 104 -16.78 9.67 -9.10
CA VAL A 104 -17.32 9.97 -7.76
C VAL A 104 -16.34 9.53 -6.68
N MET A 105 -15.76 8.34 -6.82
CA MET A 105 -14.74 7.84 -5.90
C MET A 105 -13.50 8.73 -5.88
N GLY A 106 -12.99 9.14 -7.04
CA GLY A 106 -11.84 10.03 -7.14
C GLY A 106 -12.10 11.41 -6.52
N PHE A 107 -13.29 11.98 -6.69
CA PHE A 107 -13.69 13.21 -5.99
C PHE A 107 -13.78 12.99 -4.47
N GLY A 108 -14.32 11.85 -4.04
CA GLY A 108 -14.40 11.48 -2.62
C GLY A 108 -13.03 11.33 -1.94
N MET A 109 -11.96 11.03 -2.70
CA MET A 109 -10.61 10.90 -2.13
C MET A 109 -10.08 12.20 -1.54
N ILE A 110 -10.74 13.34 -1.74
CA ILE A 110 -10.40 14.58 -1.03
C ILE A 110 -10.45 14.42 0.50
N VAL A 111 -11.25 13.48 1.02
CA VAL A 111 -11.28 13.18 2.47
C VAL A 111 -9.91 12.74 2.99
N THR A 112 -9.10 12.08 2.15
CA THR A 112 -7.78 11.59 2.54
C THR A 112 -6.81 12.73 2.83
N TRP A 113 -7.11 13.96 2.39
CA TRP A 113 -6.30 15.13 2.69
C TRP A 113 -6.35 15.48 4.19
N LEU A 114 -7.39 15.04 4.91
CA LEU A 114 -7.42 15.12 6.38
C LEU A 114 -6.28 14.35 7.04
N ALA A 115 -5.69 13.36 6.35
CA ALA A 115 -4.56 12.59 6.86
C ALA A 115 -3.26 13.40 7.03
N ILE A 116 -3.21 14.66 6.55
CA ILE A 116 -2.14 15.61 6.87
C ILE A 116 -2.06 15.81 8.38
N ILE A 117 -3.21 15.83 9.07
CA ILE A 117 -3.28 15.93 10.53
C ILE A 117 -3.37 14.49 11.08
N PRO A 118 -2.37 13.99 11.82
CA PRO A 118 -2.32 12.59 12.25
C PRO A 118 -3.59 12.11 12.95
N TYR A 119 -4.13 12.92 13.88
CA TYR A 119 -5.35 12.61 14.62
C TYR A 119 -6.61 12.52 13.75
N LEU A 120 -6.66 13.28 12.64
CA LEU A 120 -7.78 13.25 11.70
C LEU A 120 -7.65 12.12 10.67
N SER A 121 -6.51 11.44 10.59
CA SER A 121 -6.31 10.36 9.62
C SER A 121 -7.23 9.16 9.89
N ILE A 122 -7.51 8.86 11.16
CA ILE A 122 -8.45 7.80 11.55
C ILE A 122 -9.87 8.17 11.12
N VAL A 123 -10.28 9.40 11.38
CA VAL A 123 -11.60 9.93 10.99
C VAL A 123 -11.74 9.89 9.46
N GLY A 124 -10.70 10.30 8.72
CA GLY A 124 -10.69 10.23 7.26
C GLY A 124 -10.82 8.80 6.73
N GLY A 125 -10.22 7.81 7.40
CA GLY A 125 -10.34 6.39 7.05
C GLY A 125 -11.77 5.85 7.22
N PHE A 126 -12.40 6.12 8.37
CA PHE A 126 -13.80 5.73 8.58
C PHE A 126 -14.74 6.45 7.63
N TRP A 127 -14.51 7.75 7.42
CA TRP A 127 -15.33 8.55 6.52
C TRP A 127 -15.20 8.10 5.05
N TRP A 128 -14.00 7.67 4.65
CA TRP A 128 -13.79 7.06 3.34
C TRP A 128 -14.66 5.81 3.15
N LEU A 129 -14.75 4.92 4.15
CA LEU A 129 -15.65 3.75 4.08
C LEU A 129 -17.12 4.16 3.90
N VAL A 130 -17.56 5.22 4.58
CA VAL A 130 -18.91 5.77 4.41
C VAL A 130 -19.12 6.29 2.99
N ILE A 131 -18.15 7.04 2.43
CA ILE A 131 -18.20 7.51 1.04
C ILE A 131 -18.31 6.32 0.09
N VAL A 132 -17.52 5.27 0.26
CA VAL A 132 -17.57 4.08 -0.60
C VAL A 132 -18.95 3.42 -0.54
N PHE A 133 -19.46 3.19 0.67
CA PHE A 133 -20.77 2.58 0.90
C PHE A 133 -21.91 3.41 0.28
N VAL A 134 -21.93 4.72 0.50
CA VAL A 134 -22.96 5.61 -0.05
C VAL A 134 -22.83 5.70 -1.57
N THR A 135 -21.61 5.73 -2.11
CA THR A 135 -21.39 5.73 -3.57
C THR A 135 -21.95 4.47 -4.21
N LEU A 136 -21.76 3.30 -3.60
CA LEU A 136 -22.36 2.05 -4.07
C LEU A 136 -23.90 2.13 -4.07
N LYS A 137 -24.51 2.70 -3.03
CA LYS A 137 -25.97 2.86 -2.95
C LYS A 137 -26.52 3.90 -3.92
N VAL A 138 -25.84 5.02 -4.10
CA VAL A 138 -26.35 6.16 -4.90
C VAL A 138 -26.06 5.94 -6.38
N VAL A 139 -24.81 5.61 -6.71
CA VAL A 139 -24.33 5.56 -8.09
C VAL A 139 -24.63 4.19 -8.71
N HIS A 140 -24.29 3.10 -8.01
CA HIS A 140 -24.60 1.74 -8.46
C HIS A 140 -26.03 1.29 -8.15
N LYS A 141 -26.80 2.07 -7.37
CA LYS A 141 -28.19 1.76 -6.97
C LYS A 141 -28.33 0.41 -6.26
N LEU A 142 -27.30 0.03 -5.50
CA LEU A 142 -27.28 -1.21 -4.73
C LEU A 142 -28.20 -1.12 -3.51
N THR A 143 -28.78 -2.26 -3.12
CA THR A 143 -29.43 -2.41 -1.82
C THR A 143 -28.38 -2.33 -0.71
N THR A 144 -28.81 -2.05 0.53
CA THR A 144 -27.88 -1.97 1.68
C THR A 144 -27.07 -3.27 1.84
N GLY A 145 -27.72 -4.43 1.73
CA GLY A 145 -27.03 -5.73 1.78
C GLY A 145 -26.08 -5.95 0.60
N GLY A 146 -26.46 -5.53 -0.61
CA GLY A 146 -25.60 -5.60 -1.79
C GLY A 146 -24.37 -4.68 -1.69
N ALA A 147 -24.51 -3.48 -1.11
CA ALA A 147 -23.39 -2.58 -0.90
C ALA A 147 -22.40 -3.10 0.15
N ILE A 148 -22.90 -3.66 1.26
CA ILE A 148 -22.05 -4.33 2.27
C ILE A 148 -21.35 -5.56 1.66
N GLY A 149 -22.10 -6.39 0.94
CA GLY A 149 -21.55 -7.56 0.26
C GLY A 149 -20.48 -7.18 -0.76
N ALA A 150 -20.70 -6.14 -1.57
CA ALA A 150 -19.72 -5.66 -2.53
C ALA A 150 -18.43 -5.20 -1.85
N LEU A 151 -18.54 -4.44 -0.74
CA LEU A 151 -17.38 -4.04 0.06
C LEU A 151 -16.59 -5.24 0.56
N ILE A 152 -17.25 -6.22 1.18
CA ILE A 152 -16.60 -7.41 1.74
C ILE A 152 -15.90 -8.22 0.63
N VAL A 153 -16.60 -8.49 -0.47
CA VAL A 153 -16.05 -9.26 -1.60
C VAL A 153 -14.87 -8.53 -2.24
N THR A 154 -14.95 -7.21 -2.40
CA THR A 154 -13.84 -6.42 -2.91
C THR A 154 -12.64 -6.41 -1.96
N ILE A 155 -12.85 -6.32 -0.64
CA ILE A 155 -11.76 -6.42 0.34
C ILE A 155 -11.06 -7.77 0.21
N ILE A 156 -11.81 -8.87 0.16
CA ILE A 156 -11.26 -10.22 -0.04
C ILE A 156 -10.47 -10.28 -1.35
N ALA A 157 -11.06 -9.81 -2.46
CA ALA A 157 -10.39 -9.80 -3.76
C ALA A 157 -9.11 -8.95 -3.76
N MET A 158 -9.09 -7.81 -3.07
CA MET A 158 -7.90 -6.97 -2.92
C MET A 158 -6.79 -7.66 -2.13
N VAL A 159 -7.13 -8.43 -1.09
CA VAL A 159 -6.14 -9.24 -0.36
C VAL A 159 -5.48 -10.25 -1.32
N PHE A 160 -6.26 -10.96 -2.14
CA PHE A 160 -5.69 -11.86 -3.16
C PHE A 160 -4.83 -11.13 -4.19
N VAL A 161 -5.29 -9.98 -4.72
CA VAL A 161 -4.51 -9.16 -5.65
C VAL A 161 -3.19 -8.71 -5.02
N SER A 162 -3.22 -8.29 -3.76
CA SER A 162 -2.00 -7.89 -3.04
C SER A 162 -1.02 -9.04 -2.85
N MET A 163 -1.51 -10.23 -2.47
CA MET A 163 -0.68 -11.44 -2.34
C MET A 163 -0.02 -11.82 -3.67
N VAL A 164 -0.76 -11.78 -4.77
CA VAL A 164 -0.24 -12.08 -6.11
C VAL A 164 0.78 -11.04 -6.56
N LEU A 165 0.52 -9.74 -6.32
CA LEU A 165 1.47 -8.68 -6.63
C LEU A 165 2.77 -8.82 -5.82
N THR A 166 2.67 -9.09 -4.52
CA THR A 166 3.86 -9.30 -3.68
C THR A 166 4.63 -10.56 -4.10
N ALA A 167 3.94 -11.66 -4.39
CA ALA A 167 4.57 -12.90 -4.84
C ALA A 167 5.28 -12.74 -6.20
N THR A 168 4.65 -12.04 -7.16
CA THR A 168 5.25 -11.79 -8.47
C THR A 168 6.43 -10.84 -8.37
N LEU A 169 6.30 -9.71 -7.66
CA LEU A 169 7.44 -8.79 -7.44
C LEU A 169 8.60 -9.47 -6.69
N GLY A 170 8.30 -10.33 -5.72
CA GLY A 170 9.30 -11.15 -5.04
C GLY A 170 10.00 -12.16 -5.95
N ALA A 171 9.26 -12.78 -6.88
CA ALA A 171 9.82 -13.71 -7.87
C ALA A 171 10.70 -13.01 -8.93
N PHE A 172 10.41 -11.74 -9.26
CA PHE A 172 11.23 -10.92 -10.16
C PHE A 172 12.43 -10.24 -9.48
N GLY A 173 12.74 -10.60 -8.23
CA GLY A 173 13.89 -10.05 -7.51
C GLY A 173 13.71 -8.58 -7.07
N ILE A 174 12.51 -8.01 -7.21
CA ILE A 174 12.16 -6.70 -6.66
C ILE A 174 11.81 -6.91 -5.18
N ARG A 175 12.82 -7.28 -4.37
CA ARG A 175 12.75 -7.31 -2.90
C ARG A 175 12.87 -5.89 -2.34
N GLY A 176 12.09 -4.96 -2.86
CA GLY A 176 12.18 -3.54 -2.55
C GLY A 176 11.08 -3.07 -1.60
N MET A 177 10.88 -3.74 -0.46
CA MET A 177 10.11 -3.23 0.69
C MET A 177 10.24 -4.23 1.87
N SER A 178 11.48 -4.49 2.30
CA SER A 178 11.71 -5.13 3.60
C SER A 178 11.49 -4.06 4.68
N TYR A 179 10.37 -4.14 5.41
CA TYR A 179 10.18 -3.35 6.62
C TYR A 179 11.08 -3.94 7.70
N GLY A 180 12.21 -3.29 7.95
CA GLY A 180 13.19 -3.68 8.97
C GLY A 180 14.46 -4.23 8.35
N ASN A 181 15.58 -3.66 8.76
CA ASN A 181 16.95 -3.99 8.38
C ASN A 181 17.35 -5.38 8.88
N ILE A 182 16.76 -6.42 8.30
CA ILE A 182 17.39 -7.73 8.20
C ILE A 182 17.28 -8.12 6.73
N GLU A 183 18.17 -7.54 5.92
CA GLU A 183 18.39 -8.01 4.57
C GLU A 183 19.10 -9.36 4.67
N ILE A 184 18.33 -10.46 4.75
CA ILE A 184 18.87 -11.78 4.44
C ILE A 184 19.02 -11.79 2.91
N LYS A 185 20.13 -11.22 2.42
CA LYS A 185 20.58 -11.51 1.06
C LYS A 185 20.67 -13.02 0.97
N GLY A 186 20.14 -13.58 -0.10
CA GLY A 186 20.28 -15.01 -0.37
C GLY A 186 21.75 -15.34 -0.56
N GLY A 187 22.49 -15.51 0.53
CA GLY A 187 23.56 -16.47 0.56
C GLY A 187 22.89 -17.82 0.29
N ASP A 188 23.48 -18.60 -0.61
CA ASP A 188 23.21 -20.02 -0.68
C ASP A 188 23.11 -20.53 0.76
N PHE A 189 21.92 -20.95 1.17
CA PHE A 189 21.79 -21.83 2.32
C PHE A 189 22.46 -23.12 1.85
N GLY A 190 23.80 -23.17 1.95
CA GLY A 190 24.55 -24.41 1.89
C GLY A 190 23.86 -25.32 2.88
N GLY A 191 23.25 -26.40 2.37
CA GLY A 191 22.40 -27.27 3.15
C GLY A 191 23.08 -27.69 4.45
N PHE A 192 22.28 -28.09 5.44
CA PHE A 192 22.76 -28.74 6.66
C PHE A 192 23.52 -30.02 6.28
N GLY A 193 24.79 -29.87 5.94
CA GLY A 193 25.74 -30.96 5.76
C GLY A 193 26.35 -31.34 7.11
N THR A 194 27.02 -32.47 7.13
CA THR A 194 27.80 -32.96 8.29
C THR A 194 28.96 -32.03 8.67
N ASP A 195 29.23 -31.00 7.86
CA ASP A 195 30.47 -30.24 7.89
C ASP A 195 30.30 -28.84 8.54
N GLY A 196 29.11 -28.53 9.07
CA GLY A 196 28.82 -27.30 9.80
C GLY A 196 27.82 -26.37 9.13
N PHE A 197 27.52 -25.24 9.79
CA PHE A 197 26.60 -24.21 9.29
C PHE A 197 27.39 -22.96 8.92
N LYS A 198 27.16 -22.40 7.73
CA LYS A 198 27.80 -21.14 7.30
C LYS A 198 26.77 -20.14 6.80
N MET A 199 26.84 -18.92 7.32
CA MET A 199 26.00 -17.80 6.95
C MET A 199 26.88 -16.64 6.52
N ASN A 200 26.69 -16.17 5.28
CA ASN A 200 27.33 -14.93 4.83
C ASN A 200 26.42 -13.74 5.18
N ILE A 201 27.00 -12.68 5.74
CA ILE A 201 26.30 -11.46 6.13
C ILE A 201 26.84 -10.34 5.26
N ASP A 202 26.01 -9.79 4.39
CA ASP A 202 26.43 -8.76 3.46
C ASP A 202 25.76 -7.44 3.86
N SER A 203 26.56 -6.46 4.31
CA SER A 203 26.09 -5.18 4.85
C SER A 203 26.65 -3.98 4.06
N GLU A 204 26.02 -2.81 4.17
CA GLU A 204 26.54 -1.57 3.54
C GLU A 204 27.95 -1.21 4.03
N ASP A 205 28.31 -1.64 5.25
CA ASP A 205 29.63 -1.45 5.86
C ASP A 205 30.63 -2.59 5.54
N GLY A 206 30.25 -3.50 4.63
CA GLY A 206 31.07 -4.59 4.09
C GLY A 206 30.53 -6.00 4.34
N ALA A 207 31.13 -6.98 3.66
CA ALA A 207 30.74 -8.38 3.73
C ALA A 207 31.48 -9.10 4.86
N GLY A 208 30.75 -9.81 5.71
CA GLY A 208 31.28 -10.71 6.74
C GLY A 208 30.69 -12.11 6.64
N SER A 209 31.16 -13.03 7.48
CA SER A 209 30.58 -14.38 7.56
C SER A 209 30.56 -14.92 8.99
N VAL A 210 29.60 -15.79 9.27
CA VAL A 210 29.51 -16.57 10.50
C VAL A 210 29.54 -18.04 10.12
N GLU A 211 30.52 -18.77 10.60
CA GLU A 211 30.70 -20.21 10.35
C GLU A 211 30.72 -20.96 11.68
N MET A 212 29.88 -21.98 11.81
CA MET A 212 29.90 -22.91 12.93
C MET A 212 30.56 -24.21 12.50
N LYS A 213 31.74 -24.49 13.06
CA LYS A 213 32.56 -25.66 12.73
C LYS A 213 33.25 -26.17 13.99
N ASP A 214 33.25 -27.48 14.19
CA ASP A 214 33.93 -28.16 15.30
C ASP A 214 33.57 -27.60 16.71
N GLY A 215 32.30 -27.23 16.93
CA GLY A 215 31.83 -26.67 18.22
C GLY A 215 32.25 -25.22 18.48
N LYS A 216 32.81 -24.54 17.47
CA LYS A 216 33.17 -23.12 17.52
C LYS A 216 32.29 -22.31 16.58
N VAL A 217 32.03 -21.06 16.95
CA VAL A 217 31.46 -20.03 16.08
C VAL A 217 32.58 -19.09 15.66
N ILE A 218 32.82 -19.00 14.36
CA ILE A 218 33.82 -18.15 13.74
C ILE A 218 33.08 -16.98 13.10
N ILE A 219 33.37 -15.76 13.54
CA ILE A 219 32.82 -14.53 12.97
C ILE A 219 33.95 -13.81 12.22
N GLU A 220 33.82 -13.68 10.92
CA GLU A 220 34.75 -12.93 10.06
C GLU A 220 34.12 -11.58 9.69
N GLY A 221 34.75 -10.48 10.13
CA GLY A 221 34.33 -9.12 9.79
C GLY A 221 34.75 -8.71 8.38
N SER A 222 34.22 -7.59 7.90
CA SER A 222 34.58 -7.02 6.59
C SER A 222 36.02 -6.53 6.48
N ASP A 223 36.70 -6.37 7.62
CA ASP A 223 38.14 -6.10 7.71
C ASP A 223 39.00 -7.38 7.65
N GLY A 224 38.38 -8.55 7.46
CA GLY A 224 39.03 -9.86 7.43
C GLY A 224 39.45 -10.39 8.81
N LYS A 225 39.10 -9.69 9.90
CA LYS A 225 39.41 -10.19 11.25
C LYS A 225 38.45 -11.28 11.65
N LYS A 226 39.02 -12.34 12.22
CA LYS A 226 38.27 -13.50 12.71
C LYS A 226 38.19 -13.47 14.23
N THR A 227 36.98 -13.62 14.75
CA THR A 227 36.71 -13.82 16.17
C THR A 227 36.17 -15.23 16.36
N GLU A 228 36.84 -16.05 17.16
CA GLU A 228 36.39 -17.40 17.50
C GLU A 228 35.73 -17.40 18.88
N ILE A 229 34.52 -17.95 18.96
CA ILE A 229 33.80 -18.17 20.20
C ILE A 229 33.63 -19.68 20.37
N SER A 230 34.24 -20.24 21.41
CA SER A 230 34.06 -21.65 21.76
C SER A 230 32.74 -21.82 22.49
N ILE A 231 31.87 -22.71 22.02
CA ILE A 231 30.64 -23.03 22.73
C ILE A 231 31.01 -24.01 23.84
N PRO A 232 30.77 -23.68 25.12
CA PRO A 232 31.04 -24.61 26.21
C PRO A 232 30.21 -25.87 26.04
N ASN A 233 30.84 -27.03 26.18
CA ASN A 233 30.17 -28.32 26.12
C ASN A 233 29.09 -28.36 27.22
N ILE A 234 27.81 -28.41 26.82
CA ILE A 234 26.69 -28.50 27.76
C ILE A 234 26.52 -29.98 28.11
N PRO A 235 26.81 -30.41 29.36
CA PRO A 235 26.66 -31.80 29.75
C PRO A 235 25.19 -32.21 29.63
N GLY A 236 24.90 -33.21 28.78
CA GLY A 236 23.56 -33.80 28.64
C GLY A 236 22.83 -33.55 27.33
N ALA A 237 23.45 -32.87 26.35
CA ALA A 237 22.92 -32.80 24.99
C ALA A 237 23.35 -34.03 24.16
N ASN A 238 22.59 -35.13 24.29
CA ASN A 238 22.53 -36.24 23.34
C ASN A 238 21.09 -36.43 22.89
#